data_AF-A0A2T3JEI5-F1
#
_entry.id   AF-A0A2T3JEI5-F1
#
_cell.length_a   1.000
_cell.length_b   1.000
_cell.length_c   1.000
_cell.angle_alpha   90.00
_cell.angle_beta   90.00
_cell.angle_gamma   90.00
#
_symmetry.space_group_name_H-M   'P 1'
#
loop_
_entity.id
_entity.type
_entity.pdbx_description
1 polymer ?
#
loop_
_entity_poly.entity_id
_entity_poly.type
_entity_poly.pdbx_seq_one_letter_code
_entity_poly.pdbx_strand_id
1 'polypeptide(L)' 'MDNHEYRIKELERKLRGMQVQIEKTKSITQKHERAIRDLEIKNAVNSGLPQKKVAEIYDLSAARVNRIVKKAV' A
#
# COMPACT_ATOMS: atom_id res chain seq x y z
N MET A 1 -23.65 12.35 35.00
CA MET A 1 -22.28 11.86 34.74
C MET A 1 -21.32 12.82 35.42
N ASP A 2 -20.32 12.28 36.10
CA ASP A 2 -19.20 13.08 36.61
C ASP A 2 -18.49 13.77 35.43
N ASN A 3 -18.01 15.00 35.64
CA ASN A 3 -17.29 15.79 34.64
C ASN A 3 -16.07 15.00 34.12
N HIS A 4 -15.44 14.22 34.99
CA HIS A 4 -14.35 13.31 34.62
C HIS A 4 -14.81 12.19 33.69
N GLU A 5 -15.95 11.56 33.97
CA GLU A 5 -16.47 10.46 33.14
C GLU A 5 -16.87 10.95 31.74
N TYR A 6 -17.48 12.13 31.66
CA TYR A 6 -17.79 12.77 30.37
C TYR A 6 -16.51 13.06 29.58
N ARG A 7 -15.49 13.61 30.24
CA ARG A 7 -14.21 13.92 29.61
C ARG A 7 -13.48 12.67 29.12
N ILE A 8 -13.52 11.57 29.89
CA ILE A 8 -12.95 10.28 29.47
C ILE A 8 -13.63 9.79 28.20
N LYS A 9 -14.97 9.75 28.16
CA LYS A 9 -15.72 9.34 26.96
C LYS A 9 -15.43 10.21 25.74
N GLU A 10 -15.25 11.50 25.94
CA GLU A 10 -14.88 12.42 24.87
C GLU A 10 -13.48 12.12 24.31
N LEU A 11 -12.50 11.88 25.19
CA LEU A 11 -11.14 11.52 24.81
C LEU A 11 -11.08 10.16 24.11
N GLU A 12 -11.81 9.15 24.59
CA GLU A 12 -11.93 7.84 23.94
C GLU A 12 -12.48 7.97 22.51
N ARG A 13 -13.49 8.82 22.30
CA ARG A 13 -14.05 9.09 20.98
C ARG A 13 -13.02 9.74 20.05
N LYS A 14 -12.27 10.74 20.56
CA LYS A 14 -11.21 11.40 19.79
C LYS A 14 -10.09 10.43 19.43
N LEU A 15 -9.65 9.60 20.38
CA LEU A 15 -8.61 8.59 20.18
C LEU A 15 -9.03 7.58 19.10
N ARG A 16 -10.26 7.05 19.16
CA ARG A 16 -10.80 6.15 18.13
C ARG A 16 -10.82 6.82 16.76
N GLY A 17 -11.25 8.08 16.69
CA GLY A 17 -11.23 8.87 15.45
C GLY A 17 -9.83 8.99 14.84
N MET A 18 -8.82 9.26 15.67
CA MET A 18 -7.43 9.34 15.24
C MET A 18 -6.88 7.97 14.77
N GLN A 19 -7.18 6.89 15.49
CA GLN A 19 -6.76 5.53 15.10
C GLN A 19 -7.28 5.16 13.71
N VAL A 20 -8.57 5.41 13.45
CA VAL A 20 -9.18 5.17 12.13
C VAL A 20 -8.49 5.99 11.03
N GLN A 21 -8.14 7.24 11.31
CA GLN A 21 -7.42 8.07 10.33
C GLN A 21 -6.02 7.54 10.04
N ILE A 22 -5.27 7.14 11.08
CA ILE A 22 -3.93 6.55 10.93
C ILE A 22 -3.99 5.27 10.08
N GLU A 23 -4.93 4.38 10.36
CA GLU A 23 -5.11 3.14 9.60
C GLU A 23 -5.43 3.41 8.13
N LYS A 24 -6.33 4.37 7.86
CA LYS A 24 -6.65 4.78 6.49
C LYS A 24 -5.42 5.32 5.77
N THR A 25 -4.68 6.24 6.38
CA THR A 25 -3.45 6.79 5.79
C THR A 25 -2.45 5.68 5.49
N LYS A 26 -2.20 4.78 6.45
CA LYS A 26 -1.31 3.62 6.26
C LYS A 26 -1.75 2.75 5.08
N SER A 27 -3.05 2.48 4.95
CA SER A 27 -3.59 1.69 3.84
C SER A 27 -3.38 2.36 2.48
N ILE A 28 -3.52 3.69 2.42
CA ILE A 28 -3.29 4.49 1.20
C ILE A 28 -1.82 4.45 0.83
N THR A 29 -0.92 4.70 1.79
CA THR A 29 0.53 4.64 1.58
C THR A 29 0.97 3.29 1.04
N GLN A 30 0.52 2.19 1.66
CA GLN A 30 0.82 0.83 1.17
C GLN A 30 0.27 0.53 -0.23
N LYS A 31 -0.85 1.15 -0.60
CA LYS A 31 -1.40 1.05 -1.96
C LYS A 31 -0.52 1.81 -2.95
N HIS A 32 -0.06 3.00 -2.58
CA HIS A 32 0.82 3.83 -3.42
C HIS A 32 2.20 3.19 -3.60
N GLU A 33 2.81 2.69 -2.54
CA GLU A 33 4.09 1.96 -2.60
C GLU A 33 4.02 0.75 -3.55
N ARG A 34 2.93 -0.01 -3.49
CA ARG A 34 2.69 -1.12 -4.42
C ARG A 34 2.51 -0.65 -5.87
N ALA A 35 1.82 0.46 -6.07
CA ALA A 35 1.64 1.03 -7.41
C ALA A 35 2.98 1.52 -8.00
N ILE A 36 3.81 2.17 -7.20
CA ILE A 36 5.16 2.60 -7.59
C ILE A 36 5.99 1.38 -7.98
N ARG A 37 6.01 0.33 -7.14
CA ARG A 37 6.74 -0.90 -7.45
C ARG A 37 6.25 -1.60 -8.71
N ASP A 38 4.93 -1.66 -8.93
CA ASP A 38 4.34 -2.21 -10.15
C ASP A 38 4.77 -1.38 -11.39
N LEU A 39 4.90 -0.04 -11.27
CA LEU A 39 5.41 0.83 -12.34
C LEU A 39 6.90 0.62 -12.60
N GLU A 40 7.73 0.47 -11.57
CA GLU A 40 9.16 0.14 -11.70
C GLU A 40 9.37 -1.18 -12.45
N ILE A 41 8.58 -2.20 -12.11
CA ILE A 41 8.59 -3.51 -12.79
C ILE A 41 8.18 -3.37 -14.26
N LYS A 42 7.11 -2.62 -14.55
CA LYS A 42 6.69 -2.33 -15.94
C LYS A 42 7.80 -1.65 -16.72
N ASN A 43 8.40 -0.60 -16.15
CA ASN A 43 9.45 0.15 -16.80
C ASN A 43 10.68 -0.72 -17.06
N ALA A 44 11.11 -1.54 -16.08
CA ALA A 44 12.21 -2.48 -16.27
C ALA A 44 11.99 -3.41 -17.46
N VAL A 45 10.79 -4.00 -17.58
CA VAL A 45 10.45 -4.87 -18.72
C VAL A 45 10.42 -4.08 -20.03
N ASN A 46 9.82 -2.89 -20.04
CA ASN A 46 9.74 -2.03 -21.24
C ASN A 46 11.12 -1.52 -21.68
N SER A 47 12.06 -1.33 -20.76
CA SER A 47 13.46 -1.00 -21.05
C SER A 47 14.27 -2.19 -21.60
N GLY A 48 13.64 -3.36 -21.78
CA GLY A 48 14.23 -4.52 -22.43
C GLY A 48 14.73 -5.61 -21.48
N LEU A 49 14.52 -5.49 -20.16
CA LEU A 49 14.85 -6.59 -19.25
C LEU A 49 13.88 -7.77 -19.46
N PRO A 50 14.40 -9.00 -19.63
CA PRO A 50 13.55 -10.18 -19.70
C PRO A 50 12.72 -10.34 -18.43
N GLN A 51 11.44 -10.69 -18.56
CA GLN A 51 10.53 -10.86 -17.41
C GLN A 51 11.06 -11.85 -16.36
N LYS A 52 11.78 -12.89 -16.78
CA LYS A 52 12.43 -13.86 -15.87
C LYS A 52 13.46 -13.19 -14.97
N LYS A 53 14.29 -12.31 -15.53
CA LYS A 53 15.31 -11.57 -14.78
C LYS A 53 14.66 -10.54 -13.85
N VAL A 54 13.58 -9.89 -14.27
CA VAL A 54 12.81 -8.98 -13.40
C VAL A 54 12.15 -9.74 -12.25
N ALA A 55 11.64 -10.95 -12.49
CA ALA A 55 11.09 -11.82 -11.45
C ALA A 55 12.14 -12.16 -10.38
N GLU A 56 13.39 -12.46 -10.79
CA GLU A 56 14.51 -12.70 -9.88
C GLU A 56 14.91 -11.44 -9.08
N ILE A 57 15.01 -10.27 -9.73
CA ILE A 57 15.40 -9.00 -9.08
C ILE A 57 14.40 -8.59 -8.00
N TYR A 58 13.10 -8.78 -8.25
CA TYR A 58 12.03 -8.34 -7.35
C TYR A 58 11.51 -9.45 -6.42
N ASP A 59 12.11 -10.65 -6.46
CA ASP A 59 11.65 -11.84 -5.75
C ASP A 59 10.14 -12.11 -5.95
N LEU A 60 9.73 -12.14 -7.21
CA LEU A 60 8.35 -12.36 -7.63
C LEU A 60 8.25 -13.58 -8.54
N SER A 61 7.06 -14.17 -8.61
CA SER A 61 6.79 -15.17 -9.64
C SER A 61 6.70 -14.53 -11.03
N ALA A 62 7.11 -15.27 -12.07
CA ALA A 62 6.97 -14.84 -13.46
C ALA A 62 5.51 -14.49 -13.82
N ALA A 63 4.54 -15.23 -13.25
CA ALA A 63 3.13 -14.95 -13.42
C ALA A 63 2.72 -13.59 -12.83
N ARG A 64 3.30 -13.19 -11.68
CA ARG A 64 3.04 -11.88 -11.07
C ARG A 64 3.61 -10.76 -11.94
N VAL A 65 4.85 -10.90 -12.43
CA VAL A 65 5.46 -9.93 -13.35
C VAL A 65 4.63 -9.77 -14.61
N ASN A 66 4.23 -10.87 -15.25
CA ASN A 66 3.39 -10.84 -16.46
C ASN A 66 2.05 -10.13 -16.19
N ARG A 67 1.41 -10.40 -15.04
CA ARG A 67 0.17 -9.71 -14.64
C ARG A 67 0.37 -8.22 -14.46
N ILE A 68 1.48 -7.81 -13.84
CA ILE A 68 1.83 -6.39 -13.65
C ILE A 68 2.00 -5.73 -15.02
N VAL A 69 2.79 -6.34 -15.91
CA VAL A 69 3.06 -5.81 -17.26
C VAL A 69 1.78 -5.65 -18.08
N LYS A 70 0.88 -6.63 -18.04
CA LYS A 70 -0.38 -6.61 -18.81
C LYS A 70 -1.48 -5.70 -18.23
N LYS A 71 -1.34 -5.26 -16.98
CA LYS A 71 -2.36 -4.43 -16.34
C LYS A 71 -2.39 -3.05 -17.00
N ALA A 72 -3.54 -2.60 -17.51
CA ALA A 72 -3.69 -1.21 -17.96
C ALA A 72 -3.41 -0.24 -16.79
N VAL A 73 -2.80 0.91 -17.08
CA VAL A 73 -2.52 1.95 -16.09
C VAL A 73 -3.83 2.60 -15.65
#